data_AF-A0A970V8L5-F1
#
_entry.id   AF-A0A970V8L5-F1
#
_cell.length_a   1.000
_cell.length_b   1.000
_cell.length_c   1.000
_cell.angle_alpha   90.00
_cell.angle_beta   90.00
_cell.angle_gamma   90.00
#
_symmetry.space_group_name_H-M   'P 1'
#
loop_
_entity.id
_entity.type
_entity.pdbx_description
1 polymer ?
#
loop_
_entity_poly.entity_id
_entity_poly.type
_entity_poly.pdbx_seq_one_letter_code
_entity_poly.pdbx_strand_id
1 'polypeptide(L)'
;MIYLVCTLFDYDDVLQLVLHRMLEVDLLDEPAKRPDGFSLAAYIQAHHFDYPAGGEIALNVLFTPSAGQHLQETPLSANQKLTQHADGRLRLQATVADTQQLRW
;
A
#
# COMPACT_ATOMS: atom_id res chain seq x y z
N MET A 1 -1.12 -3.78 10.18
CA MET A 1 -2.39 -3.05 10.41
C MET A 1 -3.52 -3.84 9.78
N ILE A 2 -4.69 -3.94 10.42
CA ILE A 2 -5.84 -4.71 9.92
C ILE A 2 -6.93 -3.74 9.45
N TYR A 3 -7.53 -4.04 8.30
CA TYR A 3 -8.60 -3.27 7.68
C TYR A 3 -9.85 -4.13 7.53
N LEU A 4 -11.01 -3.53 7.74
CA LEU A 4 -12.32 -4.09 7.41
C LEU A 4 -12.74 -3.55 6.05
N VAL A 5 -13.01 -4.45 5.09
CA VAL A 5 -13.62 -4.08 3.81
C VAL A 5 -15.13 -4.26 3.93
N CYS A 6 -15.89 -3.18 3.80
CA CYS A 6 -17.34 -3.20 3.97
C CYS A 6 -18.03 -2.12 3.14
N THR A 7 -19.34 -2.21 3.03
CA THR A 7 -20.21 -1.10 2.61
C THR A 7 -20.74 -0.37 3.85
N LEU A 8 -21.26 0.84 3.66
CA LEU A 8 -21.96 1.57 4.71
C LEU A 8 -23.43 1.68 4.33
N PHE A 9 -24.33 1.46 5.29
CA PHE A 9 -25.78 1.59 5.09
C PHE A 9 -26.25 0.81 3.84
N ASP A 10 -27.01 1.48 2.96
CA ASP A 10 -27.52 0.92 1.71
C ASP A 10 -26.64 1.22 0.48
N TYR A 11 -25.46 1.83 0.69
CA TYR A 11 -24.53 2.12 -0.40
C TYR A 11 -23.85 0.84 -0.90
N ASP A 12 -23.62 0.76 -2.21
CA ASP A 12 -22.88 -0.35 -2.82
C ASP A 12 -21.37 -0.05 -2.93
N ASP A 13 -20.95 1.15 -2.54
CA ASP A 13 -19.55 1.58 -2.52
C ASP A 13 -18.75 0.82 -1.45
N VAL A 14 -17.71 0.12 -1.89
CA VAL A 14 -16.83 -0.65 -1.01
C VAL A 14 -15.77 0.26 -0.40
N LEU A 15 -15.75 0.31 0.93
CA LEU A 15 -14.86 1.14 1.73
C LEU A 15 -13.90 0.29 2.58
N GLN A 16 -12.79 0.91 3.00
CA GLN A 16 -11.83 0.32 3.93
C GLN A 16 -11.88 1.08 5.25
N LEU A 17 -12.31 0.40 6.30
CA LEU A 17 -12.30 0.94 7.65
C LEU A 17 -11.13 0.38 8.45
N VAL A 18 -10.52 1.24 9.24
CA VAL A 18 -9.33 0.91 9.99
C VAL A 18 -9.71 0.25 11.31
N LEU A 19 -9.47 -1.07 11.44
CA LEU A 19 -10.03 -1.86 12.54
C LEU A 19 -9.50 -1.40 13.91
N HIS A 20 -8.23 -0.96 13.99
CA HIS A 20 -7.64 -0.50 15.26
C HIS A 20 -8.23 0.82 15.79
N ARG A 21 -9.07 1.51 15.01
CA ARG A 21 -9.77 2.73 15.45
C ARG A 21 -11.19 2.44 15.96
N MET A 22 -11.66 1.20 15.83
CA MET A 22 -12.98 0.81 16.32
C MET A 22 -12.91 0.58 17.83
N LEU A 23 -13.83 1.19 18.56
CA LEU A 23 -13.91 1.08 20.02
C LEU A 23 -14.86 -0.03 20.45
N GLU A 24 -15.93 -0.25 19.69
CA GLU A 24 -17.00 -1.18 19.99
C GLU A 24 -17.64 -1.69 18.69
N VAL A 25 -18.20 -2.88 18.73
CA VAL A 25 -18.89 -3.53 17.61
C VAL A 25 -20.10 -4.26 18.16
N ASP A 26 -21.27 -3.99 17.60
CA ASP A 26 -22.51 -4.69 17.91
C ASP A 26 -22.90 -5.61 16.75
N LEU A 27 -23.27 -6.85 17.07
CA LEU A 27 -23.83 -7.79 16.10
C LEU A 27 -25.32 -7.49 15.92
N LEU A 28 -25.73 -7.20 14.69
CA LEU A 28 -27.13 -7.03 14.34
C LEU A 28 -27.75 -8.36 13.90
N ASP A 29 -29.04 -8.52 14.14
CA ASP A 29 -29.84 -9.64 13.62
C ASP A 29 -30.10 -9.52 12.11
N GLU A 30 -29.83 -8.35 11.53
CA GLU A 30 -29.99 -8.06 10.11
C GLU A 30 -28.90 -8.76 9.28
N PRO A 31 -29.25 -9.42 8.17
CA PRO A 31 -28.26 -10.08 7.32
C PRO A 31 -27.40 -9.04 6.59
N ALA A 32 -26.10 -9.30 6.49
CA ALA A 32 -25.19 -8.46 5.73
C ALA A 32 -25.55 -8.46 4.23
N LYS A 33 -25.66 -7.26 3.63
CA LYS A 33 -25.82 -7.09 2.18
C LYS A 33 -24.45 -7.13 1.52
N ARG A 34 -24.21 -8.14 0.69
CA ARG A 34 -23.00 -8.22 -0.14
C ARG A 34 -23.25 -7.54 -1.49
N PRO A 35 -22.39 -6.62 -1.97
CA PRO A 35 -22.54 -6.05 -3.30
C PRO A 35 -22.43 -7.11 -4.39
N ASP A 36 -23.26 -6.99 -5.42
CA ASP A 36 -23.29 -7.92 -6.53
C ASP A 36 -21.94 -7.93 -7.27
N GLY A 37 -21.42 -9.13 -7.54
CA GLY A 37 -20.14 -9.31 -8.23
C GLY A 37 -18.90 -8.97 -7.41
N PHE A 38 -19.02 -8.62 -6.12
CA PHE A 38 -17.86 -8.27 -5.29
C PHE A 38 -16.94 -9.48 -5.03
N SER A 39 -15.66 -9.32 -5.35
CA SER A 39 -14.59 -10.27 -5.05
C SER A 39 -13.47 -9.58 -4.26
N LEU A 40 -13.26 -10.00 -3.01
CA LEU A 40 -12.18 -9.49 -2.16
C LEU A 40 -10.80 -9.72 -2.80
N ALA A 41 -10.61 -10.86 -3.47
CA ALA A 41 -9.35 -11.15 -4.16
C ALA A 41 -9.08 -10.17 -5.30
N ALA A 42 -10.09 -9.86 -6.11
CA ALA A 42 -9.98 -8.87 -7.18
C ALA A 42 -9.78 -7.45 -6.62
N TYR A 43 -10.45 -7.13 -5.51
CA TYR A 43 -10.30 -5.85 -4.81
C TYR A 43 -8.88 -5.64 -4.26
N ILE A 44 -8.25 -6.69 -3.72
CA ILE A 44 -6.84 -6.64 -3.29
C ILE A 44 -5.91 -6.50 -4.50
N GLN A 45 -6.12 -7.27 -5.56
CA GLN A 45 -5.31 -7.21 -6.79
C GLN A 45 -5.39 -5.87 -7.50
N ALA A 46 -6.49 -5.14 -7.36
CA ALA A 46 -6.67 -3.80 -7.91
C ALA A 46 -5.90 -2.70 -7.13
N HIS A 47 -4.98 -3.07 -6.22
CA HIS A 47 -4.15 -2.14 -5.45
C HIS A 47 -4.94 -1.14 -4.59
N HIS A 48 -6.21 -1.43 -4.25
CA HIS A 48 -7.02 -0.54 -3.41
C HIS A 48 -6.47 -0.37 -1.99
N PHE A 49 -5.64 -1.30 -1.51
CA PHE A 49 -4.95 -1.20 -0.22
C PHE A 49 -3.64 -0.43 -0.26
N ASP A 50 -3.09 -0.18 -1.46
CA ASP A 50 -1.80 0.47 -1.64
C ASP A 50 -1.92 1.99 -1.52
N TYR A 51 -2.86 2.53 -0.70
CA TYR A 51 -3.21 3.97 -0.59
C TYR A 51 -2.49 4.85 -1.62
N PRO A 52 -2.84 4.74 -2.92
CA PRO A 52 -2.09 5.39 -3.96
C PRO A 52 -2.36 6.89 -3.82
N ALA A 53 -1.35 7.66 -3.44
CA ALA A 53 -1.41 9.11 -3.49
C ALA A 53 -1.32 9.62 -4.94
N GLY A 54 -1.07 8.73 -5.91
CA GLY A 54 -0.95 9.04 -7.33
C GLY A 54 -0.59 7.81 -8.18
N GLY A 55 -0.05 8.05 -9.37
CA GLY A 55 0.46 7.02 -10.27
C GLY A 55 1.86 6.53 -9.91
N GLU A 56 2.64 6.13 -10.91
CA GLU A 56 4.05 5.80 -10.72
C GLU A 56 4.90 7.06 -10.55
N ILE A 57 5.82 7.06 -9.59
CA ILE A 57 6.82 8.13 -9.39
C ILE A 57 8.23 7.62 -9.66
N ALA A 58 9.07 8.51 -10.20
CA ALA A 58 10.50 8.29 -10.30
C ALA A 58 11.15 8.59 -8.94
N LEU A 59 11.45 7.53 -8.18
CA LEU A 59 12.16 7.60 -6.92
C LEU A 59 13.67 7.71 -7.18
N ASN A 60 14.30 8.73 -6.58
CA ASN A 60 15.75 8.92 -6.61
C ASN A 60 16.22 9.30 -5.21
N VAL A 61 16.78 8.33 -4.48
CA VAL A 61 17.11 8.47 -3.05
C VAL A 61 18.55 8.06 -2.78
N LEU A 62 19.19 8.78 -1.86
CA LEU A 62 20.54 8.46 -1.36
C LEU A 62 20.43 7.81 0.01
N PHE A 63 20.79 6.53 0.08
CA PHE A 63 20.86 5.74 1.30
C PHE A 63 22.28 5.72 1.87
N THR A 64 22.38 5.62 3.19
CA THR A 64 23.63 5.15 3.81
C THR A 64 23.88 3.69 3.42
N PRO A 65 25.14 3.22 3.41
CA PRO A 65 25.48 1.85 3.02
C PRO A 65 24.68 0.77 3.76
N SER A 66 24.49 0.96 5.07
CA SER A 66 23.77 0.03 5.94
C SER A 66 22.26 -0.02 5.65
N ALA A 67 21.65 1.11 5.26
CA ALA A 67 20.23 1.16 4.92
C ALA A 67 19.96 0.62 3.50
N GLY A 68 20.88 0.82 2.56
CA GLY A 68 20.71 0.44 1.15
C GLY A 68 21.09 -1.00 0.80
N GLN A 69 21.79 -1.73 1.68
CA GLN A 69 22.24 -3.10 1.39
C GLN A 69 21.07 -4.08 1.20
N HIS A 70 20.08 -4.05 2.09
CA HIS A 70 18.91 -4.96 2.01
C HIS A 70 18.05 -4.73 0.75
N LEU A 71 18.16 -3.55 0.12
CA LEU A 71 17.48 -3.24 -1.15
C LEU A 71 18.13 -3.95 -2.36
N GLN A 72 19.31 -4.55 -2.20
CA GLN A 72 19.87 -5.47 -3.21
C GLN A 72 19.14 -6.82 -3.20
N GLU A 73 18.67 -7.25 -2.03
CA GLU A 73 18.02 -8.55 -1.83
C GLU A 73 16.52 -8.48 -2.06
N THR A 74 15.88 -7.36 -1.68
CA THR A 74 14.45 -7.12 -1.87
C THR A 74 14.23 -5.84 -2.68
N PRO A 75 14.23 -5.92 -4.01
CA PRO A 75 14.07 -4.73 -4.85
C PRO A 75 12.65 -4.15 -4.74
N LEU A 76 12.54 -2.82 -4.71
CA LEU A 76 11.26 -2.10 -4.68
C LEU A 76 10.51 -2.17 -6.01
N SER A 77 11.23 -2.36 -7.11
CA SER A 77 10.67 -2.52 -8.44
C SER A 77 11.64 -3.22 -9.39
N ALA A 78 11.13 -3.76 -10.49
CA ALA A 78 11.94 -4.44 -11.50
C ALA A 78 12.93 -3.51 -12.23
N ASN A 79 12.67 -2.20 -12.25
CA ASN A 79 13.55 -1.21 -12.90
C ASN A 79 14.50 -0.50 -11.91
N GLN A 80 14.63 -1.04 -10.71
CA GLN A 80 15.54 -0.54 -9.69
C GLN A 80 17.00 -0.57 -10.15
N LYS A 81 17.71 0.54 -9.99
CA LYS A 81 19.15 0.69 -10.18
C LYS A 81 19.80 1.19 -8.90
N LEU A 82 20.79 0.46 -8.41
CA LEU A 82 21.64 0.85 -7.30
C LEU A 82 23.02 1.25 -7.84
N THR A 83 23.47 2.45 -7.50
CA THR A 83 24.80 2.95 -7.87
C THR A 83 25.53 3.46 -6.63
N GLN A 84 26.81 3.16 -6.52
CA GLN A 84 27.63 3.68 -5.43
C GLN A 84 28.05 5.12 -5.74
N HIS A 85 27.76 6.02 -4.81
CA HIS A 85 28.09 7.43 -4.91
C HIS A 85 29.49 7.70 -4.32
N ALA A 86 30.14 8.79 -4.75
CA ALA A 86 31.55 9.07 -4.44
C ALA A 86 31.86 9.26 -2.94
N ASP A 87 30.84 9.53 -2.14
CA ASP A 87 30.91 9.68 -0.68
C ASP A 87 30.63 8.37 0.08
N GLY A 88 30.57 7.24 -0.64
CA GLY A 88 30.27 5.93 -0.09
C GLY A 88 28.78 5.64 0.05
N ARG A 89 27.87 6.61 -0.19
CA ARG A 89 26.41 6.38 -0.13
C ARG A 89 25.91 5.57 -1.32
N LEU A 90 24.75 4.94 -1.16
CA LEU A 90 24.08 4.18 -2.22
C LEU A 90 22.96 5.02 -2.81
N ARG A 91 23.03 5.29 -4.12
CA ARG A 91 21.96 5.94 -4.86
C ARG A 91 21.03 4.89 -5.45
N LEU A 92 19.77 4.94 -5.05
CA LEU A 92 18.68 4.14 -5.58
C LEU A 92 17.90 4.97 -6.60
N GLN A 93 17.67 4.41 -7.78
CA GLN A 93 16.77 4.94 -8.79
C GLN A 93 15.76 3.86 -9.18
N ALA A 94 14.47 4.12 -8.99
CA ALA A 94 13.42 3.16 -9.29
C ALA A 94 12.14 3.89 -9.67
N THR A 95 11.32 3.27 -10.52
CA THR A 95 9.92 3.67 -10.64
C THR A 95 9.13 2.83 -9.65
N VAL A 96 8.42 3.49 -8.75
CA VAL A 96 7.63 2.86 -7.69
C VAL A 96 6.24 3.47 -7.67
N ALA A 97 5.26 2.72 -7.17
CA ALA A 97 3.93 3.27 -6.93
C ALA A 97 4.02 4.42 -5.92
N ASP A 98 3.38 5.55 -6.21
CA ASP A 98 3.28 6.69 -5.29
C ASP A 98 2.33 6.35 -4.15
N THR A 99 2.83 5.64 -3.16
CA THR A 99 2.08 5.26 -1.97
C THR A 99 2.39 6.22 -0.83
N GLN A 100 1.43 6.42 0.08
CA GLN A 100 1.68 7.20 1.31
C GLN A 100 2.86 6.65 2.13
N GLN A 101 3.19 5.36 2.00
CA GLN A 101 4.32 4.74 2.69
C GLN A 101 5.69 5.30 2.26
N LEU A 102 5.80 5.85 1.04
CA LEU A 102 7.03 6.49 0.55
C LEU A 102 7.19 7.95 0.98
N ARG A 103 6.14 8.55 1.54
CA ARG A 103 6.08 9.99 1.87
C ARG A 103 6.28 10.29 3.36
N TRP A 104 6.55 9.27 4.17
CA TRP A 104 6.72 9.37 5.64
C TRP A 104 8.19 9.42 6.06
#